data_AF-A0A8J6J681-F1
#
_entry.id   AF-A0A8J6J681-F1
#
_cell.length_a   1.000
_cell.length_b   1.000
_cell.length_c   1.000
_cell.angle_alpha   90.00
_cell.angle_beta   90.00
_cell.angle_gamma   90.00
#
_symmetry.space_group_name_H-M   'P 1'
#
loop_
_entity.id
_entity.type
_entity.pdbx_description
1 polymer ?
#
loop_
_entity_poly.entity_id
_entity_poly.type
_entity_poly.pdbx_seq_one_letter_code
_entity_poly.pdbx_strand_id
1 'polypeptide(L)'
;MKEQYIRQVEKELNLSRKAKTEVVRDLNEIFNSAVEHGETEQQVIERLGTPQEFANSTAEQFGIDNSVPKKRKWIISSVISLVVAIVAFLIYATAKSGKVPEGAIGQADAMTNIQVNGDFIFDASQIILLVGIIAFAFATIQIIRAVHNNRR
;
A
#
# COMPACT_ATOMS: atom_id res chain seq x y z
N MET A 1 18.35 -26.59 -7.42
CA MET A 1 17.94 -25.23 -6.98
C MET A 1 17.60 -24.33 -8.16
N LYS A 2 18.23 -24.53 -9.33
CA LYS A 2 17.89 -23.84 -10.58
C LYS A 2 16.40 -23.82 -10.92
N GLU A 3 15.70 -24.94 -10.79
CA GLU A 3 14.28 -25.03 -11.19
C GLU A 3 13.38 -24.13 -10.34
N GLN A 4 13.66 -24.04 -9.05
CA GLN A 4 12.94 -23.15 -8.14
C GLN A 4 13.19 -21.68 -8.51
N TYR A 5 14.44 -21.33 -8.81
CA TYR A 5 14.81 -19.99 -9.25
C TYR A 5 14.08 -19.61 -10.56
N ILE A 6 14.16 -20.46 -11.59
CA ILE A 6 13.53 -20.24 -12.90
C ILE A 6 12.01 -20.10 -12.74
N ARG A 7 11.37 -20.96 -11.94
CA ARG A 7 9.93 -20.90 -11.68
C ARG A 7 9.53 -19.60 -10.98
N GLN A 8 10.39 -19.09 -10.09
CA GLN A 8 10.13 -17.83 -9.39
C GLN A 8 10.33 -16.63 -10.31
N VAL A 9 11.35 -16.63 -11.18
CA VAL A 9 11.51 -15.62 -12.23
C VAL A 9 10.29 -15.61 -13.15
N GLU A 10 9.85 -16.77 -13.67
CA GLU A 10 8.70 -16.86 -14.58
C GLU A 10 7.40 -16.30 -13.97
N LYS A 11 7.22 -16.47 -12.66
CA LYS A 11 6.09 -15.94 -11.89
C LYS A 11 6.15 -14.42 -11.73
N GLU A 12 7.32 -13.87 -11.42
CA GLU A 12 7.51 -12.43 -11.25
C GLU A 12 7.54 -11.67 -12.59
N LEU A 13 7.90 -12.36 -13.68
CA LEU A 13 7.99 -11.80 -15.02
C LEU A 13 6.58 -11.55 -15.60
N ASN A 14 6.14 -10.29 -15.70
CA ASN A 14 4.86 -9.92 -16.30
C ASN A 14 4.95 -9.69 -17.82
N LEU A 15 5.44 -10.70 -18.55
CA LEU A 15 5.61 -10.65 -20.02
C LEU A 15 4.59 -11.54 -20.76
N SER A 16 4.49 -11.33 -22.08
CA SER A 16 3.72 -12.22 -22.97
C SER A 16 4.26 -13.65 -22.89
N ARG A 17 3.40 -14.66 -23.14
CA ARG A 17 3.81 -16.08 -23.06
C ARG A 17 5.05 -16.38 -23.90
N LYS A 18 5.16 -15.78 -25.09
CA LYS A 18 6.29 -15.96 -26.00
C LYS A 18 7.60 -15.45 -25.39
N ALA A 19 7.60 -14.23 -24.85
CA ALA A 19 8.79 -13.64 -24.22
C ALA A 19 9.17 -14.39 -22.93
N LYS A 20 8.20 -14.89 -22.15
CA LYS A 20 8.50 -15.75 -21.00
C LYS A 20 9.25 -17.01 -21.40
N THR A 21 8.80 -17.70 -22.45
CA THR A 21 9.47 -18.92 -22.93
C THR A 21 10.90 -18.64 -23.40
N GLU A 22 11.13 -17.51 -24.05
CA GLU A 22 12.45 -17.07 -24.48
C GLU A 22 13.39 -16.82 -23.29
N VAL A 23 12.94 -16.07 -22.29
CA VAL A 23 13.71 -15.79 -21.06
C VAL A 23 14.00 -17.05 -20.26
N VAL A 24 13.04 -17.98 -20.18
CA VAL A 24 13.24 -19.28 -19.51
C VAL A 24 14.24 -20.14 -20.29
N ARG A 25 14.23 -20.10 -21.62
CA ARG A 25 15.21 -20.81 -22.45
C ARG A 25 16.62 -20.26 -22.21
N ASP A 26 16.77 -18.94 -22.23
CA ASP A 26 18.06 -18.27 -22.00
C ASP A 26 18.59 -18.55 -20.58
N LEU A 27 17.73 -18.53 -19.57
CA LEU A 27 18.13 -18.91 -18.21
C LEU A 27 18.62 -20.36 -18.14
N ASN A 28 17.90 -21.30 -18.77
CA ASN A 28 18.34 -22.69 -18.81
C ASN A 28 19.69 -22.82 -19.52
N GLU A 29 19.92 -22.07 -20.59
CA GLU A 29 21.20 -22.04 -21.31
C GLU A 29 22.33 -21.51 -20.43
N ILE A 30 22.11 -20.41 -19.70
CA ILE A 30 23.07 -19.86 -18.74
C ILE A 30 23.42 -20.86 -17.64
N PHE A 31 22.41 -21.50 -17.03
CA PHE A 31 22.65 -22.50 -15.99
C PHE A 31 23.39 -23.73 -16.52
N ASN A 32 23.04 -24.20 -17.72
CA ASN A 32 23.71 -25.36 -18.31
C ASN A 32 25.16 -25.04 -18.68
N SER A 33 25.41 -23.89 -19.32
CA SER A 33 26.76 -23.43 -19.67
C SER A 33 27.65 -23.26 -18.44
N ALA A 34 27.09 -22.71 -17.35
CA ALA A 34 27.81 -22.56 -16.09
C ALA A 34 28.22 -23.92 -15.49
N VAL A 35 27.31 -24.89 -15.49
CA VAL A 35 27.60 -26.25 -15.01
C VAL A 35 28.66 -26.94 -15.89
N GLU A 36 28.61 -26.76 -17.21
CA GLU A 36 29.63 -27.28 -18.13
C GLU A 36 31.02 -26.67 -17.90
N HIS A 37 31.08 -25.46 -17.31
CA HIS A 37 32.31 -24.81 -16.91
C HIS A 37 32.71 -25.06 -15.46
N GLY A 38 31.98 -25.93 -14.75
CA GLY A 38 32.24 -26.27 -13.36
C GLY A 38 31.78 -25.22 -12.34
N GLU A 39 30.98 -24.23 -12.75
CA GLU A 39 30.30 -23.31 -11.83
C GLU A 39 29.14 -24.03 -11.14
N THR A 40 28.87 -23.67 -9.88
CA THR A 40 27.72 -24.19 -9.14
C THR A 40 26.46 -23.38 -9.43
N GLU A 41 25.27 -24.00 -9.31
CA GLU A 41 23.99 -23.28 -9.46
C GLU A 41 23.87 -22.06 -8.53
N GLN A 42 24.49 -22.11 -7.35
CA GLN A 42 24.49 -21.00 -6.39
C GLN A 42 25.29 -19.80 -6.90
N GLN A 43 26.48 -20.02 -7.46
CA GLN A 43 27.30 -18.95 -8.04
C GLN A 43 26.59 -18.26 -9.20
N VAL A 44 25.86 -19.02 -10.00
CA VAL A 44 25.03 -18.46 -11.09
C VAL A 44 23.90 -17.60 -10.53
N ILE A 45 23.21 -18.07 -9.48
CA ILE A 45 22.15 -17.31 -8.81
C ILE A 45 22.71 -16.02 -8.20
N GLU A 46 23.90 -16.07 -7.60
CA GLU A 46 24.54 -14.91 -7.00
C GLU A 46 24.92 -13.85 -8.06
N ARG A 47 25.35 -14.30 -9.25
CA ARG A 47 25.60 -13.43 -10.41
C ARG A 47 24.32 -12.85 -11.02
N LEU A 48 23.25 -13.63 -11.09
CA LEU A 48 21.96 -13.20 -11.65
C LEU A 48 21.15 -12.33 -10.68
N GLY A 49 21.46 -12.39 -9.39
CA GLY A 49 20.74 -11.66 -8.33
C GLY A 49 19.42 -12.33 -7.95
N THR A 50 18.59 -11.61 -7.20
CA THR A 50 17.30 -12.17 -6.77
C THR A 50 16.37 -12.42 -7.98
N PRO A 51 15.49 -13.43 -7.94
CA PRO A 51 14.55 -13.69 -9.04
C PRO A 51 13.71 -12.46 -9.43
N GLN A 52 13.40 -11.61 -8.45
CA GLN A 52 12.62 -10.39 -8.65
C GLN A 52 13.44 -9.29 -9.34
N GLU A 53 14.71 -9.11 -8.98
CA GLU A 53 15.60 -8.16 -9.65
C GLU A 53 15.83 -8.57 -11.10
N PHE A 54 16.13 -9.85 -11.34
CA PHE A 54 16.30 -10.37 -12.71
C PHE A 54 15.05 -10.18 -13.56
N ALA A 55 13.87 -10.50 -13.02
CA ALA A 55 12.60 -10.31 -13.72
C ALA A 55 12.31 -8.83 -14.03
N ASN A 56 12.67 -7.92 -13.11
CA ASN A 56 12.51 -6.47 -13.32
C ASN A 56 13.45 -5.96 -14.42
N SER A 57 14.74 -6.28 -14.35
CA SER A 57 15.72 -5.88 -15.37
C SER A 57 15.38 -6.44 -16.75
N THR A 58 14.89 -7.69 -16.79
CA THR A 58 14.43 -8.32 -18.04
C THR A 58 13.20 -7.60 -18.57
N ALA A 59 12.19 -7.34 -17.75
CA ALA A 59 10.99 -6.64 -18.20
C ALA A 59 11.26 -5.21 -18.68
N GLU A 60 12.22 -4.50 -18.05
CA GLU A 60 12.69 -3.20 -18.48
C GLU A 60 13.32 -3.26 -19.89
N GLN A 61 14.11 -4.29 -20.20
CA GLN A 61 14.63 -4.52 -21.55
C GLN A 61 13.54 -4.74 -22.60
N PHE A 62 12.43 -5.37 -22.20
CA PHE A 62 11.24 -5.53 -23.05
C PHE A 62 10.34 -4.28 -23.07
N GLY A 63 10.75 -3.17 -22.45
CA GLY A 63 9.99 -1.93 -22.38
C GLY A 63 8.74 -2.00 -21.49
N ILE A 64 8.63 -3.04 -20.66
CA ILE A 64 7.55 -3.18 -19.69
C ILE A 64 8.01 -2.58 -18.36
N ASP A 65 7.55 -1.36 -18.09
CA ASP A 65 7.83 -0.69 -16.83
C ASP A 65 7.05 -1.35 -15.67
N ASN A 66 7.68 -2.33 -15.01
CA ASN A 66 7.15 -2.99 -13.81
C ASN A 66 7.26 -2.13 -12.54
N SER A 67 7.70 -0.87 -12.63
CA SER A 67 7.65 0.08 -11.50
C SER A 67 6.22 0.57 -11.20
N VAL A 68 5.30 0.42 -12.16
CA VAL A 68 3.89 0.84 -12.10
C VAL A 68 3.10 0.23 -10.92
N PRO A 69 3.17 -1.10 -10.61
CA PRO A 69 2.42 -1.68 -9.50
C PRO A 69 2.84 -1.17 -8.11
N LYS A 70 4.11 -0.80 -7.90
CA LYS A 70 4.54 -0.18 -6.63
C LYS A 70 3.91 1.20 -6.46
N LYS A 71 3.71 1.95 -7.55
CA LYS A 71 3.04 3.25 -7.50
C LYS A 71 1.55 3.16 -7.13
N ARG A 72 0.88 2.08 -7.53
CA ARG A 72 -0.56 1.92 -7.28
C ARG A 72 -0.91 1.65 -5.81
N LYS A 73 -0.11 0.85 -5.11
CA LYS A 73 -0.35 0.51 -3.70
C LYS A 73 -0.29 1.73 -2.76
N TRP A 74 0.63 2.67 -3.00
CA TRP A 74 0.72 3.88 -2.18
C TRP A 74 -0.44 4.84 -2.46
N ILE A 75 -0.86 5.01 -3.72
CA ILE A 75 -2.01 5.83 -4.09
C ILE A 75 -3.28 5.30 -3.42
N ILE A 76 -3.52 4.00 -3.47
CA ILE A 76 -4.70 3.38 -2.84
C ILE A 76 -4.70 3.62 -1.33
N SER A 77 -3.55 3.47 -0.66
CA SER A 77 -3.45 3.76 0.78
C SER A 77 -3.75 5.23 1.13
N SER A 78 -3.33 6.15 0.26
CA SER A 78 -3.60 7.58 0.43
C SER A 78 -5.08 7.90 0.28
N VAL A 79 -5.75 7.29 -0.71
CA VAL A 79 -7.19 7.47 -0.92
C VAL A 79 -8.00 6.93 0.26
N ILE A 80 -7.65 5.75 0.77
CA ILE A 80 -8.34 5.15 1.93
C ILE A 80 -8.20 6.06 3.16
N SER A 81 -6.99 6.57 3.44
CA SER A 81 -6.76 7.49 4.55
C SER A 81 -7.58 8.78 4.44
N LEU A 82 -7.73 9.32 3.22
CA LEU A 82 -8.51 10.53 2.98
C LEU A 82 -10.01 10.30 3.24
N VAL A 83 -10.55 9.16 2.80
CA VAL A 83 -11.95 8.79 3.04
C VAL A 83 -12.24 8.67 4.54
N VAL A 84 -11.35 8.02 5.30
CA VAL A 84 -11.49 7.89 6.76
C VAL A 84 -11.52 9.26 7.45
N ALA A 85 -10.68 10.20 7.02
CA ALA A 85 -10.66 11.55 7.58
C ALA A 85 -11.97 12.32 7.32
N ILE A 86 -12.53 12.21 6.11
CA ILE A 86 -13.81 12.86 5.76
C ILE A 86 -14.95 12.29 6.60
N VAL A 87 -15.03 10.96 6.75
CA VAL A 87 -16.07 10.31 7.56
C VAL A 87 -15.98 10.74 9.02
N ALA A 88 -14.78 10.74 9.61
CA ALA A 88 -14.58 11.20 10.98
C ALA A 88 -14.98 12.67 11.18
N PHE A 89 -14.65 13.54 10.21
CA PHE A 89 -15.01 14.95 10.27
C PHE A 89 -16.53 15.16 10.18
N LEU A 90 -17.23 14.41 9.32
CA LEU A 90 -18.69 14.48 9.20
C LEU A 90 -19.38 14.03 10.49
N ILE A 91 -18.92 12.95 11.11
CA ILE A 91 -19.44 12.48 12.41
C ILE A 91 -19.21 13.54 13.50
N TYR A 92 -18.04 14.17 13.52
CA TYR A 92 -17.76 15.25 14.48
C TYR A 92 -18.69 16.46 14.27
N ALA A 93 -18.88 16.89 13.02
CA ALA A 93 -19.72 18.03 12.68
C ALA A 93 -21.20 17.80 13.04
N THR A 94 -21.73 16.61 12.78
CA THR A 94 -23.11 16.26 13.14
C THR A 94 -23.28 16.10 14.66
N ALA A 95 -22.31 15.50 15.35
CA ALA A 95 -22.32 15.38 16.81
C ALA A 95 -22.24 16.74 17.53
N LYS A 96 -21.53 17.72 16.97
CA LYS A 96 -21.48 19.10 17.50
C LYS A 96 -22.75 19.90 17.21
N SER A 97 -23.41 19.66 16.07
CA SER A 97 -24.61 20.41 15.66
C SER A 97 -25.88 20.04 16.44
N GLY A 98 -25.88 18.91 17.14
CA GLY A 98 -26.97 18.49 18.03
C GLY A 98 -26.82 18.92 19.50
N LYS A 99 -25.74 19.64 19.88
CA LYS A 99 -25.55 20.08 21.26
C LYS A 99 -26.41 21.33 21.52
N VAL A 100 -27.40 21.18 22.39
CA VAL A 100 -28.26 22.28 22.87
C VAL A 100 -27.38 23.32 23.59
N PRO A 101 -27.58 24.64 23.36
CA PRO A 101 -26.82 25.68 24.04
C PRO A 101 -26.94 25.56 25.56
N GLU A 102 -25.83 25.75 26.29
CA GLU A 102 -25.84 25.84 27.75
C GLU A 102 -26.78 26.99 28.18
N GLY A 103 -27.88 26.64 28.84
CA GLY A 103 -28.90 27.58 29.30
C GLY A 103 -30.16 27.70 28.44
N ALA A 104 -30.36 26.84 27.43
CA ALA A 104 -31.62 26.82 26.68
C ALA A 104 -32.76 26.25 27.54
N ILE A 105 -33.67 27.12 28.03
CA ILE A 105 -34.91 26.72 28.69
C ILE A 105 -36.01 26.66 27.62
N GLY A 106 -36.34 25.44 27.19
CA GLY A 106 -37.49 25.17 26.31
C GLY A 106 -37.12 24.39 25.05
N GLN A 107 -37.03 23.06 25.17
CA GLN A 107 -37.18 22.15 24.04
C GLN A 107 -38.29 21.16 24.40
N ALA A 108 -39.38 21.16 23.64
CA ALA A 108 -40.40 20.12 23.73
C ALA A 108 -39.97 18.98 22.80
N ASP A 109 -39.06 18.13 23.26
CA ASP A 109 -38.83 16.83 22.62
C ASP A 109 -39.71 15.80 23.35
N ALA A 110 -40.88 15.53 22.77
CA ALA A 110 -41.79 14.52 23.27
C ALA A 110 -41.27 13.13 22.88
N MET A 111 -40.45 12.54 23.74
CA MET A 111 -40.28 11.10 24.01
C MET A 111 -39.06 10.97 24.93
N THR A 112 -39.20 10.25 26.04
CA THR A 112 -38.20 10.15 27.11
C THR A 112 -36.89 9.51 26.63
N ASN A 113 -36.01 10.31 26.03
CA ASN A 113 -34.66 9.91 25.66
C ASN A 113 -33.73 10.25 26.83
N ILE A 114 -33.58 9.29 27.74
CA ILE A 114 -32.65 9.41 28.86
C ILE A 114 -31.23 9.24 28.29
N GLN A 115 -30.53 10.34 28.04
CA GLN A 115 -29.10 10.31 27.74
C GLN A 115 -28.32 10.07 29.03
N VAL A 116 -27.72 8.89 29.14
CA VAL A 116 -26.76 8.56 30.20
C VAL A 116 -25.43 9.22 29.82
N ASN A 117 -25.15 10.39 30.38
CA ASN A 117 -23.81 10.98 30.34
C ASN A 117 -22.88 10.08 31.16
N GLY A 118 -22.23 9.13 30.50
CA GLY A 118 -21.10 8.43 31.08
C GLY A 118 -19.99 9.44 31.31
N ASP A 119 -19.47 9.50 32.53
CA ASP A 119 -18.38 10.37 32.98
C ASP A 119 -17.04 9.88 32.39
N PHE A 120 -16.98 9.79 31.06
CA PHE A 120 -15.79 9.44 30.33
C PHE A 120 -14.88 10.66 30.33
N ILE A 121 -13.67 10.50 30.86
CA ILE A 121 -12.62 11.53 30.98
C ILE A 121 -12.35 12.26 29.64
N PHE A 122 -12.71 11.64 28.51
CA PHE A 122 -12.66 12.25 27.19
C PHE A 122 -14.04 12.20 26.53
N ASP A 123 -14.54 13.39 26.17
CA ASP A 123 -15.76 13.57 25.41
C ASP A 123 -15.60 12.81 24.07
N ALA A 124 -16.53 11.93 23.68
CA ALA A 124 -16.37 11.06 22.49
C ALA A 124 -16.04 11.87 21.21
N SER A 125 -16.52 13.10 21.13
CA SER A 125 -16.21 14.06 20.07
C SER A 125 -14.72 14.44 20.00
N GLN A 126 -14.02 14.53 21.13
CA GLN A 126 -12.58 14.83 21.20
C GLN A 126 -11.73 13.65 20.73
N ILE A 127 -12.14 12.41 21.06
CA ILE A 127 -11.46 11.20 20.59
C ILE A 127 -11.57 11.10 19.07
N ILE A 128 -12.76 11.34 18.51
CA ILE A 128 -13.00 11.33 17.06
C ILE A 128 -12.16 12.41 16.36
N LEU A 129 -12.08 13.60 16.93
CA LEU A 129 -11.26 14.70 16.40
C LEU A 129 -9.76 14.34 16.43
N LEU A 130 -9.27 13.77 17.53
CA LEU A 130 -7.87 13.34 17.67
C LEU A 130 -7.51 12.28 16.62
N VAL A 131 -8.37 11.28 16.41
CA VAL A 131 -8.21 10.25 15.37
C VAL A 131 -8.16 10.90 13.98
N GLY A 132 -9.02 11.89 13.73
CA GLY A 132 -9.01 12.67 12.47
C GLY A 132 -7.69 13.40 12.22
N ILE A 133 -7.12 14.04 13.25
CA ILE A 133 -5.82 14.73 13.15
C ILE A 133 -4.69 13.73 12.84
N ILE A 134 -4.67 12.58 13.52
CA ILE A 134 -3.66 11.53 13.28
C ILE A 134 -3.76 10.99 11.85
N ALA A 135 -4.97 10.74 11.36
CA ALA A 135 -5.19 10.29 9.98
C ALA A 135 -4.74 11.34 8.95
N PHE A 136 -4.98 12.63 9.21
CA PHE A 136 -4.54 13.72 8.35
C PHE A 136 -3.00 13.84 8.33
N ALA A 137 -2.35 13.77 9.49
CA ALA A 137 -0.89 13.78 9.57
C ALA A 137 -0.28 12.61 8.78
N PHE A 138 -0.86 11.41 8.90
CA PHE A 138 -0.41 10.26 8.12
C PHE A 138 -0.55 10.48 6.60
N ALA A 139 -1.68 11.05 6.15
CA ALA A 139 -1.90 11.38 4.74
C ALA A 139 -0.88 12.40 4.21
N THR A 140 -0.58 13.45 4.97
CA THR A 140 0.41 14.46 4.55
C THR A 140 1.82 13.87 4.42
N ILE A 141 2.23 13.01 5.36
CA ILE A 141 3.53 12.31 5.31
C ILE A 141 3.60 11.39 4.08
N GLN A 142 2.52 10.67 3.78
CA GLN A 142 2.44 9.80 2.60
C GLN A 142 2.60 10.59 1.30
N ILE A 143 1.96 11.77 1.19
CA ILE A 143 2.08 12.65 0.02
C ILE A 143 3.51 13.19 -0.13
N ILE A 144 4.12 13.66 0.96
CA ILE A 144 5.50 14.18 0.95
C ILE A 144 6.48 13.08 0.51
N ARG A 145 6.35 11.87 1.07
CA ARG A 145 7.17 10.72 0.67
C ARG A 145 6.96 10.37 -0.81
N ALA A 146 5.72 10.41 -1.30
CA ALA A 146 5.44 10.13 -2.71
C ALA A 146 6.10 11.14 -3.66
N VAL A 147 6.03 12.43 -3.33
CA VAL A 147 6.65 13.49 -4.14
C VAL A 147 8.18 13.39 -4.09
N HIS A 148 8.76 13.08 -2.93
CA HIS A 148 10.21 12.93 -2.79
C HIS A 148 10.75 11.68 -3.50
N ASN A 149 10.06 10.54 -3.39
CA ASN A 149 10.47 9.28 -4.00
C ASN A 149 10.26 9.24 -5.53
N ASN A 150 9.48 10.15 -6.10
CA ASN A 150 9.34 10.29 -7.55
C ASN A 150 10.37 11.26 -8.17
N ARG A 151 11.25 11.85 -7.35
CA ARG A 151 12.33 12.76 -7.78
C ARG A 151 13.74 12.13 -7.72
N ARG A 152 13.88 10.90 -7.23
CA ARG A 152 15.07 10.07 -7.39
C ARG A 152 14.76 8.96 -8.38
#